data_AF-A0AAV3GLN4-F1
#
_entry.id   AF-A0AAV3GLN4-F1
#
_cell.length_a   1.000
_cell.length_b   1.000
_cell.length_c   1.000
_cell.angle_alpha   90.00
_cell.angle_beta   90.00
_cell.angle_gamma   90.00
#
_symmetry.space_group_name_H-M   'P 1'
#
loop_
_entity.id
_entity.type
_entity.pdbx_description
1 polymer ?
#
loop_
_entity_poly.entity_id
_entity_poly.type
_entity_poly.pdbx_seq_one_letter_code
_entity_poly.pdbx_strand_id
1 'polypeptide(L)'
;MSVEHIEELDTLNQGRLKINAILDQSNASAEKVDAYQVQLTNGISEAKNIADEAGKEAVQIATDAGNQANETANQAMNNAKTAIMIAGNAVSTANNNKQEFDTLRNDFDQLVAEAGDSNPEIVQARTDTQGIKQATLANRLQIDLNDRMTKADGISLLAKPTTVKMKLDFNGKTAGNTATNANSYSTDFTAKILKKPTEVWEEVSQADYNKMASRDDEGVKTGSTQSGVIPQQLAAFNLVEAAKKLIPQMFETVTTDEAVAFIRQNVQFFTINQRVKAAAPNNQTIKIATYLPTTDNWVTQIQESAKEFGDFSIQINDQNFITDEGFIYLMSYTDSSNGVTPASLEVDYVGLHIGLSVDAQAVLAKSGFVQAEQLNTHMENQDNPHQVTAEQVGLGNVENYGFASDSEAVAGTLTSKYMHPKNVAEAIKGQAVTQTGDQEIAGVKNFVTMPTVNGVPLESSRMAIYEASGVGEVEAKYQAAFNKDNMKFVLIRVGNRVDAFVRCNLSDPTKLNNNLVKVFTVPTGYTLSTKITKGIWNLALTAMQYTFPQPNCAGLYEMGNQGILFGANRAGNIYLQGSWYTDDPFPTK
;
A
#
# COMPACT_ATOMS: atom_id res chain seq x y z
N MET A 1 -24.23 210.97 11.70
CA MET A 1 -23.99 209.52 11.61
C MET A 1 -22.50 209.28 11.78
N SER A 2 -22.04 208.61 12.86
CA SER A 2 -20.65 208.15 13.07
C SER A 2 -20.47 207.33 14.39
N VAL A 3 -20.96 206.08 14.52
CA VAL A 3 -20.64 205.21 15.69
C VAL A 3 -20.39 203.72 15.39
N GLU A 4 -21.02 203.06 14.41
CA GLU A 4 -21.03 201.57 14.40
C GLU A 4 -19.80 200.83 13.81
N HIS A 5 -18.66 201.49 13.55
CA HIS A 5 -17.51 200.83 12.88
C HIS A 5 -16.57 200.00 13.80
N ILE A 6 -16.79 199.96 15.12
CA ILE A 6 -15.83 199.35 16.09
C ILE A 6 -16.19 197.90 16.48
N GLU A 7 -17.45 197.48 16.43
CA GLU A 7 -17.85 196.11 16.81
C GLU A 7 -17.51 195.04 15.75
N GLU A 8 -17.25 195.44 14.50
CA GLU A 8 -16.87 194.51 13.43
C GLU A 8 -15.50 193.85 13.62
N LEU A 9 -14.54 194.55 14.26
CA LEU A 9 -13.14 194.10 14.26
C LEU A 9 -12.86 192.93 15.22
N ASP A 10 -13.49 192.89 16.39
CA ASP A 10 -13.29 191.84 17.40
C ASP A 10 -13.98 190.52 17.00
N THR A 11 -15.17 190.65 16.40
CA THR A 11 -15.91 189.54 15.77
C THR A 11 -15.07 188.86 14.67
N LEU A 12 -14.34 189.64 13.88
CA LEU A 12 -13.47 189.15 12.81
C LEU A 12 -12.30 188.30 13.34
N ASN A 13 -11.68 188.71 14.45
CA ASN A 13 -10.52 188.02 15.03
C ASN A 13 -10.88 186.68 15.67
N GLN A 14 -12.02 186.59 16.38
CA GLN A 14 -12.53 185.31 16.87
C GLN A 14 -12.92 184.37 15.73
N GLY A 15 -13.44 184.92 14.62
CA GLY A 15 -13.66 184.19 13.38
C GLY A 15 -12.37 183.57 12.84
N ARG A 16 -11.28 184.36 12.75
CA ARG A 16 -9.97 183.87 12.28
C ARG A 16 -9.40 182.74 13.13
N LEU A 17 -9.46 182.83 14.45
CA LEU A 17 -8.95 181.77 15.34
C LEU A 17 -9.75 180.46 15.20
N LYS A 18 -11.08 180.55 15.12
CA LYS A 18 -11.94 179.38 14.85
C LYS A 18 -11.65 178.78 13.47
N ILE A 19 -11.46 179.62 12.45
CA ILE A 19 -11.09 179.20 11.09
C ILE A 19 -9.74 178.47 11.10
N ASN A 20 -8.73 178.99 11.79
CA ASN A 20 -7.42 178.34 11.88
C ASN A 20 -7.48 177.00 12.64
N ALA A 21 -8.21 176.93 13.76
CA ALA A 21 -8.40 175.67 14.48
C ALA A 21 -9.14 174.61 13.65
N ILE A 22 -10.13 175.03 12.84
CA ILE A 22 -10.83 174.17 11.88
C ILE A 22 -9.89 173.74 10.75
N LEU A 23 -9.04 174.64 10.24
CA LEU A 23 -8.03 174.32 9.24
C LEU A 23 -7.02 173.29 9.77
N ASP A 24 -6.54 173.44 11.00
CA ASP A 24 -5.62 172.48 11.62
C ASP A 24 -6.27 171.10 11.82
N GLN A 25 -7.52 171.07 12.28
CA GLN A 25 -8.29 169.82 12.36
C GLN A 25 -8.53 169.18 10.99
N SER A 26 -8.81 170.00 9.97
CA SER A 26 -8.97 169.56 8.58
C SER A 26 -7.66 168.98 8.04
N ASN A 27 -6.53 169.62 8.29
CA ASN A 27 -5.20 169.15 7.88
C ASN A 27 -4.83 167.84 8.58
N ALA A 28 -5.03 167.74 9.91
CA ALA A 28 -4.79 166.50 10.65
C ALA A 28 -5.73 165.36 10.21
N SER A 29 -6.95 165.68 9.79
CA SER A 29 -7.87 164.71 9.21
C SER A 29 -7.41 164.26 7.82
N ALA A 30 -6.92 165.19 6.99
CA ALA A 30 -6.34 164.88 5.68
C ALA A 30 -5.12 163.94 5.80
N GLU A 31 -4.20 164.21 6.74
CA GLU A 31 -3.04 163.34 6.99
C GLU A 31 -3.45 161.91 7.40
N LYS A 32 -4.50 161.75 8.21
CA LYS A 32 -5.03 160.43 8.57
C LYS A 32 -5.65 159.71 7.38
N VAL A 33 -6.36 160.44 6.52
CA VAL A 33 -6.93 159.89 5.28
C VAL A 33 -5.81 159.41 4.36
N ASP A 34 -4.74 160.20 4.21
CA ASP A 34 -3.56 159.80 3.44
C ASP A 34 -2.86 158.56 4.03
N ALA A 35 -2.71 158.50 5.36
CA ALA A 35 -2.15 157.34 6.04
C ALA A 35 -3.02 156.07 5.84
N TYR A 36 -4.34 156.19 5.91
CA TYR A 36 -5.26 155.09 5.60
C TYR A 36 -5.20 154.67 4.14
N GLN A 37 -5.04 155.62 3.21
CA GLN A 37 -4.88 155.32 1.79
C GLN A 37 -3.59 154.51 1.54
N VAL A 38 -2.49 154.85 2.23
CA VAL A 38 -1.22 154.09 2.16
C VAL A 38 -1.38 152.70 2.76
N GLN A 39 -1.98 152.56 3.95
CA GLN A 39 -2.23 151.26 4.57
C GLN A 39 -3.12 150.37 3.70
N LEU A 40 -4.19 150.93 3.13
CA LEU A 40 -5.07 150.21 2.22
C LEU A 40 -4.32 149.76 0.95
N THR A 41 -3.49 150.62 0.38
CA THR A 41 -2.69 150.29 -0.81
C THR A 41 -1.71 149.16 -0.52
N ASN A 42 -1.01 149.20 0.62
CA ASN A 42 -0.09 148.15 1.05
C ASN A 42 -0.82 146.84 1.34
N GLY A 43 -1.97 146.89 2.05
CA GLY A 43 -2.78 145.72 2.34
C GLY A 43 -3.34 145.06 1.07
N ILE A 44 -3.76 145.85 0.08
CA ILE A 44 -4.17 145.33 -1.24
C ILE A 44 -2.98 144.68 -1.96
N SER A 45 -1.80 145.30 -1.90
CA SER A 45 -0.58 144.77 -2.53
C SER A 45 -0.16 143.44 -1.89
N GLU A 46 -0.17 143.36 -0.56
CA GLU A 46 0.14 142.14 0.20
C GLU A 46 -0.89 141.04 -0.07
N ALA A 47 -2.19 141.37 -0.06
CA ALA A 47 -3.24 140.41 -0.40
C ALA A 47 -3.11 139.87 -1.83
N LYS A 48 -2.72 140.71 -2.79
CA LYS A 48 -2.42 140.29 -4.17
C LYS A 48 -1.22 139.35 -4.23
N ASN A 49 -0.14 139.66 -3.51
CA ASN A 49 1.05 138.80 -3.47
C ASN A 49 0.73 137.44 -2.83
N ILE A 50 0.01 137.41 -1.71
CA ILE A 50 -0.43 136.17 -1.06
C ILE A 50 -1.33 135.35 -2.02
N ALA A 51 -2.26 136.00 -2.72
CA ALA A 51 -3.12 135.32 -3.69
C ALA A 51 -2.33 134.77 -4.88
N ASP A 52 -1.33 135.50 -5.39
CA ASP A 52 -0.47 135.06 -6.49
C ASP A 52 0.45 133.90 -6.07
N GLU A 53 1.06 133.98 -4.87
CA GLU A 53 1.87 132.89 -4.30
C GLU A 53 1.02 131.65 -4.03
N ALA A 54 -0.12 131.78 -3.36
CA ALA A 54 -1.03 130.66 -3.13
C ALA A 54 -1.56 130.06 -4.44
N GLY A 55 -1.81 130.89 -5.46
CA GLY A 55 -2.18 130.45 -6.80
C GLY A 55 -1.06 129.62 -7.46
N LYS A 56 0.18 130.08 -7.38
CA LYS A 56 1.36 129.36 -7.91
C LYS A 56 1.61 128.06 -7.15
N GLU A 57 1.55 128.07 -5.83
CA GLU A 57 1.68 126.86 -5.00
C GLU A 57 0.57 125.85 -5.31
N ALA A 58 -0.68 126.29 -5.43
CA ALA A 58 -1.79 125.41 -5.79
C ALA A 58 -1.59 124.77 -7.18
N VAL A 59 -1.11 125.54 -8.16
CA VAL A 59 -0.76 125.03 -9.50
C VAL A 59 0.38 124.02 -9.41
N GLN A 60 1.41 124.30 -8.61
CA GLN A 60 2.55 123.40 -8.44
C GLN A 60 2.12 122.08 -7.77
N ILE A 61 1.35 122.14 -6.68
CA ILE A 61 0.80 120.97 -5.99
C ILE A 61 -0.07 120.14 -6.94
N ALA A 62 -0.94 120.79 -7.73
CA ALA A 62 -1.77 120.10 -8.71
C ALA A 62 -0.94 119.46 -9.83
N THR A 63 0.14 120.11 -10.25
CA THR A 63 1.07 119.58 -11.26
C THR A 63 1.82 118.37 -10.72
N ASP A 64 2.37 118.46 -9.51
CA ASP A 64 3.11 117.36 -8.88
C ASP A 64 2.20 116.17 -8.56
N ALA A 65 0.98 116.43 -8.08
CA ALA A 65 -0.04 115.39 -7.90
C ALA A 65 -0.41 114.72 -9.23
N GLY A 66 -0.55 115.52 -10.30
CA GLY A 66 -0.79 115.01 -11.66
C GLY A 66 0.35 114.15 -12.18
N ASN A 67 1.60 114.58 -11.97
CA ASN A 67 2.80 113.82 -12.34
C ASN A 67 2.90 112.51 -11.56
N GLN A 68 2.72 112.54 -10.24
CA GLN A 68 2.73 111.35 -9.39
C GLN A 68 1.61 110.37 -9.77
N ALA A 69 0.42 110.88 -10.09
CA ALA A 69 -0.70 110.05 -10.57
C ALA A 69 -0.36 109.39 -11.92
N ASN A 70 0.28 110.12 -12.84
CA ASN A 70 0.73 109.58 -14.12
C ASN A 70 1.82 108.51 -13.95
N GLU A 71 2.80 108.74 -13.07
CA GLU A 71 3.82 107.74 -12.74
C GLU A 71 3.20 106.47 -12.15
N THR A 72 2.29 106.63 -11.19
CA THR A 72 1.56 105.51 -10.58
C THR A 72 0.73 104.75 -11.62
N ALA A 73 0.04 105.46 -12.51
CA ALA A 73 -0.73 104.86 -13.60
C ALA A 73 0.18 104.10 -14.58
N ASN A 74 1.32 104.68 -14.96
CA ASN A 74 2.30 104.05 -15.84
C ASN A 74 2.89 102.78 -15.20
N GLN A 75 3.21 102.81 -13.91
CA GLN A 75 3.69 101.63 -13.18
C GLN A 75 2.62 100.55 -13.11
N ALA A 76 1.36 100.91 -12.83
CA ALA A 76 0.24 99.97 -12.85
C ALA A 76 0.02 99.35 -14.23
N MET A 77 0.12 100.14 -15.31
CA MET A 77 0.04 99.64 -16.69
C MET A 77 1.20 98.69 -17.02
N ASN A 78 2.42 98.97 -16.56
CA ASN A 78 3.56 98.07 -16.76
C ASN A 78 3.39 96.76 -15.99
N ASN A 79 2.96 96.83 -14.73
CA ASN A 79 2.65 95.64 -13.94
C ASN A 79 1.54 94.81 -14.60
N ALA A 80 0.48 95.46 -15.11
CA ALA A 80 -0.58 94.79 -15.85
C ALA A 80 -0.07 94.12 -17.13
N LYS A 81 0.79 94.79 -17.91
CA LYS A 81 1.43 94.19 -19.10
C LYS A 81 2.25 92.96 -18.74
N THR A 82 3.07 93.03 -17.68
CA THR A 82 3.85 91.90 -17.18
C THR A 82 2.95 90.75 -16.74
N ALA A 83 1.87 91.03 -16.00
CA ALA A 83 0.91 90.02 -15.56
C ALA A 83 0.21 89.34 -16.75
N ILE A 84 -0.20 90.12 -17.76
CA ILE A 84 -0.81 89.60 -19.00
C ILE A 84 0.20 88.71 -19.75
N MET A 85 1.46 89.10 -19.85
CA MET A 85 2.50 88.30 -20.49
C MET A 85 2.73 86.97 -19.76
N ILE A 86 2.82 87.00 -18.42
CA ILE A 86 2.96 85.79 -17.59
C ILE A 86 1.74 84.88 -17.77
N ALA A 87 0.53 85.44 -17.76
CA ALA A 87 -0.69 84.69 -17.99
C ALA A 87 -0.72 84.07 -19.40
N GLY A 88 -0.30 84.81 -20.43
CA GLY A 88 -0.18 84.31 -21.79
C GLY A 88 0.81 83.15 -21.91
N ASN A 89 1.97 83.26 -21.27
CA ASN A 89 2.97 82.19 -21.22
C ASN A 89 2.43 80.95 -20.48
N ALA A 90 1.76 81.14 -19.35
CA ALA A 90 1.15 80.05 -18.59
C ALA A 90 0.05 79.33 -19.40
N VAL A 91 -0.78 80.06 -20.13
CA VAL A 91 -1.78 79.50 -21.04
C VAL A 91 -1.11 78.74 -22.18
N SER A 92 -0.03 79.26 -22.76
CA SER A 92 0.74 78.57 -23.79
C SER A 92 1.30 77.23 -23.28
N THR A 93 1.94 77.25 -22.10
CA THR A 93 2.42 76.02 -21.45
C THR A 93 1.28 75.04 -21.17
N ALA A 94 0.13 75.51 -20.68
CA ALA A 94 -1.02 74.64 -20.43
C ALA A 94 -1.58 74.02 -21.71
N ASN A 95 -1.59 74.77 -22.82
CA ASN A 95 -2.00 74.26 -24.13
C ASN A 95 -1.03 73.21 -24.66
N ASN A 96 0.28 73.42 -24.50
CA ASN A 96 1.30 72.43 -24.88
C ASN A 96 1.14 71.16 -24.04
N ASN A 97 1.01 71.28 -22.72
CA ASN A 97 0.77 70.13 -21.83
C ASN A 97 -0.53 69.39 -22.19
N LYS A 98 -1.57 70.12 -22.60
CA LYS A 98 -2.82 69.50 -23.07
C LYS A 98 -2.58 68.72 -24.37
N GLN A 99 -1.84 69.25 -25.34
CA GLN A 99 -1.50 68.53 -26.57
C GLN A 99 -0.66 67.29 -26.28
N GLU A 100 0.34 67.39 -25.39
CA GLU A 100 1.13 66.25 -24.94
C GLU A 100 0.26 65.21 -24.25
N PHE A 101 -0.68 65.62 -23.38
CA PHE A 101 -1.61 64.71 -22.72
C PHE A 101 -2.57 64.04 -23.72
N ASP A 102 -3.13 64.79 -24.67
CA ASP A 102 -4.00 64.25 -25.71
C ASP A 102 -3.21 63.26 -26.60
N THR A 103 -1.93 63.55 -26.88
CA THR A 103 -1.03 62.64 -27.61
C THR A 103 -0.74 61.38 -26.81
N LEU A 104 -0.33 61.50 -25.54
CA LEU A 104 -0.11 60.37 -24.65
C LEU A 104 -1.36 59.51 -24.47
N ARG A 105 -2.54 60.14 -24.43
CA ARG A 105 -3.82 59.43 -24.39
C ARG A 105 -4.05 58.64 -25.67
N ASN A 106 -3.81 59.24 -26.84
CA ASN A 106 -3.94 58.54 -28.11
C ASN A 106 -2.92 57.40 -28.23
N ASP A 107 -1.68 57.62 -27.81
CA ASP A 107 -0.62 56.59 -27.77
C ASP A 107 -1.00 55.47 -26.80
N PHE A 108 -1.57 55.80 -25.63
CA PHE A 108 -2.08 54.81 -24.68
C PHE A 108 -3.28 54.04 -25.24
N ASP A 109 -4.24 54.73 -25.85
CA ASP A 109 -5.41 54.11 -26.48
C ASP A 109 -4.98 53.21 -27.66
N GLN A 110 -3.95 53.61 -28.42
CA GLN A 110 -3.32 52.81 -29.46
C GLN A 110 -2.56 51.61 -28.88
N LEU A 111 -1.77 51.78 -27.81
CA LEU A 111 -1.08 50.68 -27.14
C LEU A 111 -2.07 49.68 -26.53
N VAL A 112 -3.20 50.15 -26.00
CA VAL A 112 -4.29 49.31 -25.52
C VAL A 112 -4.99 48.58 -26.67
N ALA A 113 -5.10 49.20 -27.86
CA ALA A 113 -5.62 48.56 -29.06
C ALA A 113 -4.64 47.54 -29.67
N GLU A 114 -3.33 47.82 -29.66
CA GLU A 114 -2.26 46.90 -30.10
C GLU A 114 -2.07 45.74 -29.10
N ALA A 115 -2.19 46.01 -27.80
CA ALA A 115 -2.33 44.98 -26.75
C ALA A 115 -3.73 44.35 -26.73
N GLY A 116 -4.66 44.90 -27.53
CA GLY A 116 -6.02 44.42 -27.70
C GLY A 116 -6.01 43.17 -28.56
N ASP A 117 -6.21 42.03 -27.90
CA ASP A 117 -6.57 40.74 -28.50
C ASP A 117 -5.60 40.09 -29.50
N SER A 118 -4.56 40.81 -29.93
CA SER A 118 -3.61 40.39 -30.97
C SER A 118 -2.27 39.92 -30.40
N ASN A 119 -1.97 40.21 -29.13
CA ASN A 119 -0.78 39.67 -28.47
C ASN A 119 -1.08 38.22 -28.00
N PRO A 120 -0.40 37.19 -28.53
CA PRO A 120 -0.61 35.79 -28.18
C PRO A 120 -0.55 35.52 -26.68
N GLU A 121 0.30 36.24 -25.94
CA GLU A 121 0.47 36.06 -24.48
C GLU A 121 -0.81 36.45 -23.71
N ILE A 122 -1.52 37.48 -24.17
CA ILE A 122 -2.76 37.98 -23.56
C ILE A 122 -3.94 37.08 -23.93
N VAL A 123 -3.94 36.52 -25.15
CA VAL A 123 -4.91 35.50 -25.58
C VAL A 123 -4.73 34.23 -24.76
N GLN A 124 -3.49 33.73 -24.63
CA GLN A 124 -3.16 32.58 -23.79
C GLN A 124 -3.50 32.83 -22.32
N ALA A 125 -3.16 33.99 -21.76
CA ALA A 125 -3.43 34.30 -20.35
C ALA A 125 -4.93 34.33 -20.00
N ARG A 126 -5.78 34.71 -20.97
CA ARG A 126 -7.25 34.73 -20.82
C ARG A 126 -7.93 33.45 -21.33
N THR A 127 -7.19 32.53 -21.92
CA THR A 127 -7.73 31.23 -22.31
C THR A 127 -7.82 30.33 -21.07
N ASP A 128 -9.01 29.82 -20.80
CA ASP A 128 -9.25 28.93 -19.66
C ASP A 128 -8.76 27.49 -19.90
N THR A 129 -8.89 26.62 -18.88
CA THR A 129 -8.60 25.19 -19.00
C THR A 129 -9.42 24.49 -20.07
N GLN A 130 -10.54 25.10 -20.47
CA GLN A 130 -11.43 24.63 -21.52
C GLN A 130 -10.99 25.08 -22.93
N GLY A 131 -9.91 25.86 -23.04
CA GLY A 131 -9.43 26.35 -24.33
C GLY A 131 -10.33 27.45 -24.90
N ILE A 132 -11.07 28.16 -24.06
CA ILE A 132 -11.94 29.26 -24.47
C ILE A 132 -11.35 30.56 -23.96
N LYS A 133 -11.19 31.54 -24.86
CA LYS A 133 -10.76 32.88 -24.50
C LYS A 133 -11.86 33.58 -23.71
N GLN A 134 -11.55 33.97 -22.48
CA GLN A 134 -12.44 34.71 -21.61
C GLN A 134 -12.27 36.22 -21.78
N ALA A 135 -13.33 36.97 -21.51
CA ALA A 135 -13.29 38.44 -21.58
C ALA A 135 -12.22 39.04 -20.64
N THR A 136 -12.01 38.43 -19.47
CA THR A 136 -11.03 38.88 -18.46
C THR A 136 -10.27 37.68 -17.86
N LEU A 137 -9.07 37.96 -17.33
CA LEU A 137 -8.30 36.97 -16.56
C LEU A 137 -9.08 36.49 -15.32
N ALA A 138 -9.85 37.38 -14.69
CA ALA A 138 -10.69 37.02 -13.54
C ALA A 138 -11.78 36.00 -13.90
N ASN A 139 -12.45 36.17 -15.05
CA ASN A 139 -13.43 35.20 -15.55
C ASN A 139 -12.78 33.86 -15.82
N ARG A 140 -11.61 33.86 -16.47
CA ARG A 140 -10.81 32.65 -16.69
C ARG A 140 -10.42 31.96 -15.40
N LEU A 141 -9.88 32.69 -14.42
CA LEU A 141 -9.49 32.10 -13.14
C LEU A 141 -10.70 31.53 -12.38
N GLN A 142 -11.86 32.18 -12.44
CA GLN A 142 -13.08 31.67 -11.83
C GLN A 142 -13.55 30.35 -12.48
N ILE A 143 -13.49 30.27 -13.82
CA ILE A 143 -13.81 29.05 -14.56
C ILE A 143 -12.82 27.93 -14.24
N ASP A 144 -11.51 28.21 -14.31
CA ASP A 144 -10.46 27.26 -13.96
C ASP A 144 -10.62 26.73 -12.53
N LEU A 145 -10.94 27.60 -11.57
CA LEU A 145 -11.18 27.21 -10.18
C LEU A 145 -12.42 26.33 -10.02
N ASN A 146 -13.49 26.59 -10.78
CA ASN A 146 -14.69 25.76 -10.79
C ASN A 146 -14.44 24.39 -11.46
N ASP A 147 -13.46 24.31 -12.35
CA ASP A 147 -13.08 23.08 -13.06
C ASP A 147 -12.11 22.21 -12.26
N ARG A 148 -11.45 22.77 -11.24
CA ARG A 148 -10.59 22.00 -10.33
C ARG A 148 -11.43 21.11 -9.43
N MET A 149 -10.97 19.87 -9.26
CA MET A 149 -11.57 18.90 -8.34
C MET A 149 -11.65 19.51 -6.94
N THR A 150 -12.87 19.66 -6.42
CA THR A 150 -13.07 20.12 -5.05
C THR A 150 -12.75 19.02 -4.05
N LYS A 151 -12.66 19.35 -2.75
CA LYS A 151 -12.55 18.32 -1.70
C LYS A 151 -13.74 17.35 -1.74
N ALA A 152 -14.93 17.83 -2.08
CA ALA A 152 -16.13 17.00 -2.19
C ALA A 152 -16.04 16.04 -3.39
N ASP A 153 -15.52 16.51 -4.52
CA ASP A 153 -15.30 15.66 -5.70
C ASP A 153 -14.22 14.60 -5.44
N GLY A 154 -13.16 14.96 -4.73
CA GLY A 154 -12.13 14.01 -4.31
C GLY A 154 -12.65 12.93 -3.36
N ILE A 155 -13.56 13.27 -2.44
CA ILE A 155 -14.24 12.28 -1.57
C ILE A 155 -15.22 11.44 -2.40
N SER A 156 -15.96 12.07 -3.31
CA SER A 156 -16.88 11.39 -4.24
C SER A 156 -16.16 10.36 -5.09
N LEU A 157 -14.96 10.67 -5.57
CA LEU A 157 -14.15 9.76 -6.38
C LEU A 157 -13.91 8.41 -5.69
N LEU A 158 -13.73 8.41 -4.36
CA LEU A 158 -13.54 7.18 -3.57
C LEU A 158 -14.85 6.47 -3.19
N ALA A 159 -15.98 7.17 -3.29
CA ALA A 159 -17.29 6.69 -2.83
C ALA A 159 -18.21 6.23 -3.97
N LYS A 160 -18.05 6.79 -5.18
CA LYS A 160 -18.90 6.50 -6.35
C LYS A 160 -18.19 6.85 -7.66
N PRO A 161 -18.68 6.34 -8.80
CA PRO A 161 -18.23 6.80 -10.10
C PRO A 161 -18.29 8.33 -10.21
N THR A 162 -17.18 8.93 -10.62
CA THR A 162 -17.02 10.39 -10.68
C THR A 162 -16.48 10.78 -12.05
N THR A 163 -17.00 11.88 -12.61
CA THR A 163 -16.60 12.38 -13.93
C THR A 163 -15.22 13.01 -13.86
N VAL A 164 -14.25 12.40 -14.53
CA VAL A 164 -12.92 12.96 -14.75
C VAL A 164 -12.90 13.60 -16.13
N LYS A 165 -12.55 14.88 -16.19
CA LYS A 165 -12.42 15.62 -17.45
C LYS A 165 -11.02 15.43 -18.03
N MET A 166 -10.95 15.07 -19.30
CA MET A 166 -9.71 14.91 -20.06
C MET A 166 -9.69 15.89 -21.23
N LYS A 167 -8.53 16.53 -21.45
CA LYS A 167 -8.29 17.38 -22.61
C LYS A 167 -7.50 16.61 -23.65
N LEU A 168 -8.07 16.45 -24.84
CA LEU A 168 -7.37 15.92 -26.00
C LEU A 168 -7.15 17.08 -26.98
N ASP A 169 -5.89 17.40 -27.25
CA ASP A 169 -5.49 18.41 -28.22
C ASP A 169 -4.24 17.92 -28.98
N PHE A 170 -3.61 18.83 -29.73
CA PHE A 170 -2.37 18.57 -30.46
C PHE A 170 -1.13 19.18 -29.78
N ASN A 171 -1.26 19.64 -28.53
CA ASN A 171 -0.12 20.17 -27.81
C ASN A 171 0.91 19.05 -27.58
N GLY A 172 2.18 19.33 -27.88
CA GLY A 172 3.26 18.33 -27.82
C GLY A 172 3.14 17.19 -28.85
N LYS A 173 2.26 17.29 -29.85
CA LYS A 173 2.16 16.30 -30.93
C LYS A 173 3.40 16.35 -31.82
N THR A 174 3.99 15.18 -32.07
CA THR A 174 5.00 14.97 -33.12
C THR A 174 4.32 14.32 -34.33
N ALA A 175 4.46 14.91 -35.52
CA ALA A 175 3.85 14.41 -36.75
C ALA A 175 4.22 12.94 -37.01
N GLY A 176 3.23 12.11 -37.35
CA GLY A 176 3.40 10.67 -37.58
C GLY A 176 3.63 9.81 -36.32
N ASN A 177 3.81 10.40 -35.14
CA ASN A 177 4.03 9.66 -33.89
C ASN A 177 2.73 9.53 -33.09
N THR A 178 2.26 8.30 -32.88
CA THR A 178 1.03 8.02 -32.11
C THR A 178 1.28 7.62 -30.65
N ALA A 179 2.52 7.37 -30.23
CA ALA A 179 2.82 6.91 -28.87
C ALA A 179 2.62 8.02 -27.82
N THR A 180 3.18 9.21 -28.07
CA THR A 180 3.08 10.34 -27.13
C THR A 180 1.72 11.01 -27.21
N ASN A 181 1.18 11.18 -28.41
CA ASN A 181 -0.14 11.71 -28.68
C ASN A 181 -0.75 10.94 -29.87
N ALA A 182 -1.78 10.14 -29.59
CA ALA A 182 -2.41 9.26 -30.57
C ALA A 182 -3.39 9.98 -31.51
N ASN A 183 -3.65 11.27 -31.29
CA ASN A 183 -4.50 12.08 -32.14
C ASN A 183 -3.79 12.41 -33.45
N SER A 184 -4.55 12.65 -34.52
CA SER A 184 -4.01 13.13 -35.79
C SER A 184 -4.85 14.27 -36.38
N TYR A 185 -4.20 15.10 -37.19
CA TYR A 185 -4.83 16.18 -37.92
C TYR A 185 -4.45 16.13 -39.39
N SER A 186 -5.43 16.31 -40.27
CA SER A 186 -5.25 16.12 -41.70
C SER A 186 -6.04 17.16 -42.49
N THR A 187 -5.64 17.40 -43.73
CA THR A 187 -6.31 18.39 -44.60
C THR A 187 -6.60 17.84 -45.98
N ASP A 188 -7.60 18.40 -46.64
CA ASP A 188 -7.90 18.17 -48.05
C ASP A 188 -8.38 19.46 -48.71
N PHE A 189 -7.84 19.75 -49.90
CA PHE A 189 -8.15 20.93 -50.71
C PHE A 189 -8.52 20.54 -52.15
N THR A 190 -8.94 19.30 -52.38
CA THR A 190 -9.21 18.77 -53.73
C THR A 190 -10.61 18.17 -53.87
N ALA A 191 -11.19 17.65 -52.78
CA ALA A 191 -12.48 16.99 -52.82
C ALA A 191 -13.64 17.99 -53.01
N LYS A 192 -14.64 17.56 -53.77
CA LYS A 192 -15.91 18.31 -53.99
C LYS A 192 -17.05 17.87 -53.06
N ILE A 193 -16.77 16.87 -52.24
CA ILE A 193 -17.65 16.33 -51.20
C ILE A 193 -16.85 16.21 -49.91
N LEU A 194 -17.53 16.11 -48.78
CA LEU A 194 -16.87 15.82 -47.51
C LEU A 194 -16.34 14.40 -47.53
N LYS A 195 -15.04 14.25 -47.28
CA LYS A 195 -14.40 12.96 -47.19
C LYS A 195 -14.79 12.28 -45.90
N LYS A 196 -14.88 10.95 -45.93
CA LYS A 196 -15.10 10.11 -44.76
C LYS A 196 -13.80 9.90 -44.00
N PRO A 197 -13.85 9.59 -42.70
CA PRO A 197 -12.64 9.27 -41.93
C PRO A 197 -11.85 8.08 -42.48
N THR A 198 -12.53 7.14 -43.14
CA THR A 198 -11.92 5.92 -43.73
C THR A 198 -11.26 6.15 -45.09
N GLU A 199 -11.45 7.31 -45.71
CA GLU A 199 -10.76 7.67 -46.96
C GLU A 199 -9.31 8.08 -46.69
N VAL A 200 -8.51 8.19 -47.76
CA VAL A 200 -7.08 8.56 -47.62
C VAL A 200 -6.97 10.03 -47.25
N TRP A 201 -6.31 10.35 -46.13
CA TRP A 201 -6.06 11.71 -45.65
C TRP A 201 -4.56 12.02 -45.61
N GLU A 202 -4.21 13.27 -45.86
CA GLU A 202 -2.84 13.77 -45.75
C GLU A 202 -2.65 14.42 -44.37
N GLU A 203 -1.81 13.82 -43.52
CA GLU A 203 -1.45 14.38 -42.21
C GLU A 203 -0.70 15.70 -42.39
N VAL A 204 -0.99 16.66 -41.52
CA VAL A 204 -0.32 17.96 -41.54
C VAL A 204 1.15 17.87 -41.11
N SER A 205 1.93 18.87 -41.51
CA SER A 205 3.35 18.94 -41.17
C SER A 205 3.57 19.22 -39.67
N GLN A 206 4.80 19.02 -39.18
CA GLN A 206 5.15 19.41 -37.81
C GLN A 206 4.96 20.91 -37.57
N ALA A 207 5.22 21.76 -38.57
CA ALA A 207 5.03 23.20 -38.44
C ALA A 207 3.55 23.57 -38.23
N ASP A 208 2.64 22.82 -38.85
CA ASP A 208 1.21 22.99 -38.69
C ASP A 208 0.69 22.47 -37.34
N TYR A 209 1.26 21.39 -36.81
CA TYR A 209 0.98 21.00 -35.41
C TYR A 209 1.45 22.07 -34.41
N ASN A 210 2.60 22.70 -34.65
CA ASN A 210 3.11 23.75 -33.77
C ASN A 210 2.18 24.97 -33.74
N LYS A 211 1.63 25.37 -34.90
CA LYS A 211 0.59 26.40 -35.04
C LYS A 211 -0.65 26.09 -34.21
N MET A 212 -1.12 24.85 -34.23
CA MET A 212 -2.28 24.44 -33.42
C MET A 212 -2.04 24.44 -31.90
N ALA A 213 -0.77 24.47 -31.48
CA ALA A 213 -0.38 24.50 -30.08
C ALA A 213 -0.17 25.93 -29.54
N SER A 214 0.14 26.90 -30.40
CA SER A 214 0.50 28.27 -30.02
C SER A 214 -0.70 29.16 -29.72
N ARG A 215 -1.85 28.93 -30.36
CA ARG A 215 -3.07 29.74 -30.19
C ARG A 215 -2.80 31.24 -30.39
N ASP A 216 -2.10 31.56 -31.45
CA ASP A 216 -1.54 32.88 -31.75
C ASP A 216 -2.16 33.51 -33.00
N ASP A 217 -3.33 33.05 -33.40
CA ASP A 217 -3.99 33.45 -34.65
C ASP A 217 -3.13 33.13 -35.89
N GLU A 218 -2.27 32.11 -35.79
CA GLU A 218 -1.59 31.49 -36.92
C GLU A 218 -2.03 30.04 -37.05
N GLY A 219 -2.97 29.76 -37.95
CA GLY A 219 -3.57 28.44 -38.06
C GLY A 219 -3.04 27.57 -39.21
N VAL A 220 -3.45 26.30 -39.18
CA VAL A 220 -3.34 25.41 -40.33
C VAL A 220 -4.28 25.90 -41.41
N LYS A 221 -3.74 26.36 -42.54
CA LYS A 221 -4.51 26.93 -43.63
C LYS A 221 -4.77 25.91 -44.73
N THR A 222 -6.03 25.75 -45.12
CA THR A 222 -6.43 24.93 -46.27
C THR A 222 -7.39 25.73 -47.14
N GLY A 223 -7.11 25.80 -48.45
CA GLY A 223 -7.94 26.56 -49.37
C GLY A 223 -7.77 26.12 -50.82
N SER A 224 -8.75 26.45 -51.64
CA SER A 224 -8.77 26.12 -53.06
C SER A 224 -9.48 27.18 -53.88
N THR A 225 -9.01 27.42 -55.09
CA THR A 225 -9.65 28.26 -56.11
C THR A 225 -10.45 27.42 -57.12
N GLN A 226 -10.40 26.09 -57.04
CA GLN A 226 -11.04 25.22 -58.02
C GLN A 226 -12.56 25.14 -57.77
N SER A 227 -13.35 25.33 -58.83
CA SER A 227 -14.80 25.34 -58.75
C SER A 227 -15.38 24.02 -58.18
N GLY A 228 -16.19 24.16 -57.14
CA GLY A 228 -16.87 23.08 -56.42
C GLY A 228 -16.04 22.38 -55.37
N VAL A 229 -14.77 22.74 -55.18
CA VAL A 229 -13.93 22.15 -54.12
C VAL A 229 -14.31 22.70 -52.76
N ILE A 230 -14.34 21.81 -51.76
CA ILE A 230 -14.62 22.09 -50.35
C ILE A 230 -13.32 21.91 -49.56
N PRO A 231 -12.63 23.01 -49.18
CA PRO A 231 -11.53 22.94 -48.22
C PRO A 231 -12.03 22.35 -46.90
N GLN A 232 -11.32 21.33 -46.42
CA GLN A 232 -11.74 20.57 -45.25
C GLN A 232 -10.55 20.07 -44.44
N GLN A 233 -10.70 20.03 -43.13
CA GLN A 233 -9.67 19.57 -42.19
C GLN A 233 -10.29 18.57 -41.21
N LEU A 234 -9.60 17.46 -40.97
CA LEU A 234 -10.04 16.36 -40.13
C LEU A 234 -9.19 16.28 -38.87
N ALA A 235 -9.81 16.38 -37.70
CA ALA A 235 -9.22 15.95 -36.43
C ALA A 235 -9.71 14.55 -36.07
N ALA A 236 -8.77 13.66 -35.76
CA ALA A 236 -9.05 12.34 -35.21
C ALA A 236 -8.56 12.27 -33.76
N PHE A 237 -9.47 12.03 -32.83
CA PHE A 237 -9.15 11.92 -31.40
C PHE A 237 -9.29 10.47 -30.94
N ASN A 238 -8.20 9.89 -30.41
CA ASN A 238 -8.20 8.52 -29.93
C ASN A 238 -8.56 8.46 -28.44
N LEU A 239 -9.80 8.07 -28.12
CA LEU A 239 -10.30 8.07 -26.76
C LEU A 239 -9.75 6.90 -25.95
N VAL A 240 -9.52 5.75 -26.60
CA VAL A 240 -8.98 4.56 -25.94
C VAL A 240 -7.59 4.83 -25.41
N GLU A 241 -6.71 5.40 -26.23
CA GLU A 241 -5.34 5.74 -25.80
C GLU A 241 -5.33 6.87 -24.75
N ALA A 242 -6.27 7.81 -24.82
CA ALA A 242 -6.43 8.83 -23.78
C ALA A 242 -6.82 8.20 -22.43
N ALA A 243 -7.78 7.27 -22.42
CA ALA A 243 -8.21 6.61 -21.18
C ALA A 243 -7.16 5.64 -20.63
N LYS A 244 -6.44 4.91 -21.50
CA LYS A 244 -5.29 4.06 -21.09
C LYS A 244 -4.22 4.87 -20.36
N LYS A 245 -3.97 6.11 -20.78
CA LYS A 245 -3.04 7.02 -20.09
C LYS A 245 -3.57 7.46 -18.71
N LEU A 246 -4.88 7.59 -18.57
CA LEU A 246 -5.51 8.04 -17.32
C LEU A 246 -5.64 6.92 -16.27
N ILE A 247 -6.12 5.73 -16.67
CA ILE A 247 -6.43 4.59 -15.80
C ILE A 247 -5.89 3.28 -16.38
N PRO A 248 -4.55 3.15 -16.56
CA PRO A 248 -3.94 2.03 -17.29
C PRO A 248 -4.36 0.66 -16.76
N GLN A 249 -4.55 0.53 -15.44
CA GLN A 249 -4.90 -0.72 -14.77
C GLN A 249 -6.24 -1.29 -15.24
N MET A 250 -7.15 -0.44 -15.73
CA MET A 250 -8.43 -0.88 -16.28
C MET A 250 -8.29 -1.52 -17.66
N PHE A 251 -7.13 -1.37 -18.32
CA PHE A 251 -6.91 -1.78 -19.71
C PHE A 251 -5.78 -2.81 -19.89
N GLU A 252 -5.08 -3.25 -18.84
CA GLU A 252 -3.91 -4.15 -18.95
C GLU A 252 -4.22 -5.54 -19.55
N THR A 253 -5.47 -6.00 -19.44
CA THR A 253 -5.88 -7.37 -19.83
C THR A 253 -7.08 -7.39 -20.78
N VAL A 254 -7.45 -6.23 -21.33
CA VAL A 254 -8.63 -6.11 -22.19
C VAL A 254 -8.24 -6.00 -23.67
N THR A 255 -9.09 -6.55 -24.52
CA THR A 255 -9.02 -6.40 -25.97
C THR A 255 -9.38 -4.97 -26.40
N THR A 256 -9.07 -4.61 -27.66
CA THR A 256 -9.48 -3.30 -28.21
C THR A 256 -11.00 -3.12 -28.16
N ASP A 257 -11.77 -4.15 -28.49
CA ASP A 257 -13.24 -4.09 -28.49
C ASP A 257 -13.80 -3.87 -27.08
N GLU A 258 -13.24 -4.54 -26.08
CA GLU A 258 -13.60 -4.33 -24.67
C GLU A 258 -13.22 -2.93 -24.19
N ALA A 259 -12.07 -2.41 -24.62
CA ALA A 259 -11.67 -1.03 -24.32
C ALA A 259 -12.65 -0.02 -24.92
N VAL A 260 -13.04 -0.19 -26.19
CA VAL A 260 -14.02 0.68 -26.85
C VAL A 260 -15.39 0.59 -26.20
N ALA A 261 -15.82 -0.61 -25.81
CA ALA A 261 -17.06 -0.82 -25.06
C ALA A 261 -17.03 -0.07 -23.70
N PHE A 262 -15.91 -0.14 -22.98
CA PHE A 262 -15.71 0.63 -21.75
C PHE A 262 -15.82 2.13 -22.00
N ILE A 263 -15.15 2.65 -23.04
CA ILE A 263 -15.22 4.08 -23.40
C ILE A 263 -16.67 4.49 -23.70
N ARG A 264 -17.38 3.75 -24.55
CA ARG A 264 -18.78 4.06 -24.89
C ARG A 264 -19.70 4.03 -23.69
N GLN A 265 -19.47 3.14 -22.73
CA GLN A 265 -20.29 3.06 -21.53
C GLN A 265 -20.01 4.19 -20.53
N ASN A 266 -18.79 4.71 -20.50
CA ASN A 266 -18.33 5.61 -19.43
C ASN A 266 -18.13 7.06 -19.87
N VAL A 267 -18.06 7.36 -21.16
CA VAL A 267 -18.05 8.76 -21.64
C VAL A 267 -19.45 9.36 -21.47
N GLN A 268 -19.57 10.40 -20.65
CA GLN A 268 -20.82 11.09 -20.40
C GLN A 268 -21.08 12.24 -21.38
N PHE A 269 -20.01 12.93 -21.76
CA PHE A 269 -20.07 14.03 -22.72
C PHE A 269 -18.71 14.24 -23.36
N PHE A 270 -18.72 14.94 -24.48
CA PHE A 270 -17.53 15.59 -25.01
C PHE A 270 -17.84 17.02 -25.44
N THR A 271 -16.87 17.92 -25.30
CA THR A 271 -16.96 19.32 -25.72
C THR A 271 -15.97 19.55 -26.85
N ILE A 272 -16.47 20.04 -27.97
CA ILE A 272 -15.64 20.50 -29.09
C ILE A 272 -15.23 21.92 -28.79
N ASN A 273 -13.95 22.25 -28.96
CA ASN A 273 -13.43 23.61 -28.87
C ASN A 273 -12.53 23.88 -30.09
N GLN A 274 -12.87 24.88 -30.90
CA GLN A 274 -12.05 25.28 -32.05
C GLN A 274 -11.86 26.79 -32.13
N ARG A 275 -10.65 27.22 -32.47
CA ARG A 275 -10.35 28.60 -32.86
C ARG A 275 -10.05 28.64 -34.35
N VAL A 276 -10.90 29.32 -35.11
CA VAL A 276 -10.90 29.19 -36.58
C VAL A 276 -11.41 30.44 -37.26
N LYS A 277 -10.89 30.70 -38.46
CA LYS A 277 -11.45 31.64 -39.44
C LYS A 277 -11.76 30.91 -40.75
N ALA A 278 -12.80 31.36 -41.46
CA ALA A 278 -13.25 30.77 -42.71
C ALA A 278 -13.69 31.83 -43.71
N ALA A 279 -13.50 31.54 -44.99
CA ALA A 279 -13.93 32.40 -46.09
C ALA A 279 -14.37 31.55 -47.27
N ALA A 280 -15.52 31.90 -47.87
CA ALA A 280 -16.05 31.30 -49.07
C ALA A 280 -16.68 32.40 -49.96
N PRO A 281 -16.99 32.13 -51.25
CA PRO A 281 -17.46 33.15 -52.18
C PRO A 281 -18.66 34.01 -51.73
N ASN A 282 -19.54 33.44 -50.90
CA ASN A 282 -20.81 34.06 -50.52
C ASN A 282 -20.98 34.25 -49.00
N ASN A 283 -20.08 33.71 -48.18
CA ASN A 283 -20.16 33.80 -46.73
C ASN A 283 -18.79 33.57 -46.07
N GLN A 284 -18.72 33.80 -44.76
CA GLN A 284 -17.58 33.45 -43.92
C GLN A 284 -17.98 32.36 -42.92
N THR A 285 -18.79 31.38 -43.35
CA THR A 285 -19.35 30.39 -42.42
C THR A 285 -18.37 29.23 -42.23
N ILE A 286 -18.09 28.91 -40.96
CA ILE A 286 -17.45 27.67 -40.57
C ILE A 286 -18.52 26.63 -40.24
N LYS A 287 -18.29 25.38 -40.65
CA LYS A 287 -19.07 24.22 -40.26
C LYS A 287 -18.14 23.23 -39.56
N ILE A 288 -18.53 22.80 -38.37
CA ILE A 288 -17.84 21.77 -37.60
C ILE A 288 -18.80 20.60 -37.43
N ALA A 289 -18.43 19.44 -37.95
CA ALA A 289 -19.26 18.24 -37.92
C ALA A 289 -18.56 17.09 -37.19
N THR A 290 -19.36 16.24 -36.55
CA THR A 290 -18.91 14.96 -35.97
C THR A 290 -19.32 13.82 -36.87
N TYR A 291 -18.47 12.81 -37.01
CA TYR A 291 -18.79 11.64 -37.81
C TYR A 291 -19.69 10.68 -37.01
N LEU A 292 -20.82 10.26 -37.59
CA LEU A 292 -21.74 9.30 -37.00
C LEU A 292 -21.58 7.94 -37.70
N PRO A 293 -20.92 6.95 -37.08
CA PRO A 293 -20.62 5.65 -37.69
C PRO A 293 -21.85 4.87 -38.12
N THR A 294 -22.93 4.94 -37.32
CA THR A 294 -24.17 4.17 -37.55
C THR A 294 -24.89 4.54 -38.85
N THR A 295 -24.69 5.77 -39.33
CA THR A 295 -25.29 6.27 -40.57
C THR A 295 -24.26 6.59 -41.64
N ASP A 296 -22.97 6.35 -41.36
CA ASP A 296 -21.85 6.62 -42.27
C ASP A 296 -21.90 8.05 -42.86
N ASN A 297 -22.18 9.03 -41.99
CA ASN A 297 -22.44 10.41 -42.37
C ASN A 297 -21.89 11.43 -41.35
N TRP A 298 -21.69 12.66 -41.82
CA TRP A 298 -21.32 13.81 -40.99
C TRP A 298 -22.57 14.50 -40.41
N VAL A 299 -22.55 14.76 -39.10
CA VAL A 299 -23.59 15.54 -38.40
C VAL A 299 -22.99 16.89 -38.03
N THR A 300 -23.53 17.97 -38.60
CA THR A 300 -23.05 19.33 -38.30
C THR A 300 -23.47 19.74 -36.89
N GLN A 301 -22.50 20.11 -36.07
CA GLN A 301 -22.69 20.51 -34.67
C GLN A 301 -22.64 22.02 -34.50
N ILE A 302 -21.75 22.69 -35.24
CA ILE A 302 -21.59 24.15 -35.24
C ILE A 302 -21.69 24.64 -36.68
N GLN A 303 -22.47 25.69 -36.90
CA GLN A 303 -22.55 26.41 -38.17
C GLN A 303 -22.71 27.91 -37.90
N GLU A 304 -21.60 28.64 -37.92
CA GLU A 304 -21.55 30.04 -37.49
C GLU A 304 -20.62 30.87 -38.38
N SER A 305 -20.70 32.21 -38.26
CA SER A 305 -19.83 33.12 -39.00
C SER A 305 -18.45 33.24 -38.32
N ALA A 306 -17.38 32.99 -39.06
CA ALA A 306 -15.98 33.01 -38.62
C ALA A 306 -15.12 33.90 -39.53
N LYS A 307 -15.47 35.19 -39.64
CA LYS A 307 -14.76 36.14 -40.51
C LYS A 307 -13.32 36.37 -40.07
N GLU A 308 -13.11 36.52 -38.77
CA GLU A 308 -11.81 36.58 -38.09
C GLU A 308 -11.69 35.36 -37.17
N PHE A 309 -10.51 35.14 -36.56
CA PHE A 309 -10.35 34.05 -35.61
C PHE A 309 -11.30 34.20 -34.41
N GLY A 310 -12.27 33.28 -34.35
CA GLY A 310 -13.24 33.16 -33.27
C GLY A 310 -13.13 31.81 -32.58
N ASP A 311 -13.48 31.79 -31.29
CA ASP A 311 -13.62 30.57 -30.50
C ASP A 311 -15.04 30.02 -30.62
N PHE A 312 -15.17 28.76 -31.01
CA PHE A 312 -16.43 28.04 -31.15
C PHE A 312 -16.43 26.82 -30.26
N SER A 313 -17.50 26.64 -29.48
CA SER A 313 -17.60 25.56 -28.50
C SER A 313 -19.00 24.98 -28.42
N ILE A 314 -19.10 23.64 -28.34
CA ILE A 314 -20.36 22.94 -28.08
C ILE A 314 -20.11 21.66 -27.28
N GLN A 315 -20.94 21.43 -26.26
CA GLN A 315 -20.97 20.16 -25.52
C GLN A 315 -22.01 19.22 -26.12
N ILE A 316 -21.60 17.97 -26.34
CA ILE A 316 -22.42 16.91 -26.91
C ILE A 316 -22.49 15.78 -25.89
N ASN A 317 -23.72 15.37 -25.56
CA ASN A 317 -24.02 14.29 -24.62
C ASN A 317 -24.53 13.06 -25.41
N ASP A 318 -23.78 12.64 -26.42
CA ASP A 318 -24.13 11.51 -27.28
C ASP A 318 -22.90 10.67 -27.62
N GLN A 319 -22.82 9.47 -27.05
CA GLN A 319 -21.73 8.53 -27.24
C GLN A 319 -21.74 7.83 -28.62
N ASN A 320 -22.80 7.97 -29.42
CA ASN A 320 -22.91 7.33 -30.74
C ASN A 320 -21.88 7.86 -31.75
N PHE A 321 -21.26 9.00 -31.49
CA PHE A 321 -20.17 9.56 -32.31
C PHE A 321 -18.81 8.86 -32.09
N ILE A 322 -18.72 7.96 -31.10
CA ILE A 322 -17.51 7.18 -30.84
C ILE A 322 -17.52 5.98 -31.80
N THR A 323 -16.51 5.90 -32.65
CA THR A 323 -16.33 4.82 -33.65
C THR A 323 -16.01 3.47 -33.02
N ASP A 324 -16.07 2.39 -33.81
CA ASP A 324 -15.75 1.04 -33.31
C ASP A 324 -14.26 0.89 -33.00
N GLU A 325 -13.42 1.78 -33.55
CA GLU A 325 -12.00 1.92 -33.24
C GLU A 325 -11.73 2.82 -32.03
N GLY A 326 -12.77 3.40 -31.43
CA GLY A 326 -12.63 4.27 -30.25
C GLY A 326 -12.20 5.70 -30.55
N PHE A 327 -12.42 6.16 -31.78
CA PHE A 327 -12.15 7.54 -32.20
C PHE A 327 -13.41 8.40 -32.21
N ILE A 328 -13.23 9.69 -31.93
CA ILE A 328 -14.16 10.75 -32.37
C ILE A 328 -13.47 11.53 -33.49
N TYR A 329 -14.18 11.70 -34.60
CA TYR A 329 -13.71 12.49 -35.74
C TYR A 329 -14.46 13.82 -35.84
N LEU A 330 -13.71 14.91 -35.99
CA LEU A 330 -14.25 16.25 -36.24
C LEU A 330 -13.83 16.74 -37.62
N MET A 331 -14.80 17.16 -38.42
CA MET A 331 -14.58 17.79 -39.72
C MET A 331 -14.83 19.29 -39.62
N SER A 332 -13.82 20.09 -39.93
CA SER A 332 -13.94 21.54 -40.09
C SER A 332 -13.94 21.85 -41.58
N TYR A 333 -14.97 22.54 -42.07
CA TYR A 333 -15.11 22.87 -43.50
C TYR A 333 -15.92 24.15 -43.72
N THR A 334 -15.81 24.71 -44.91
CA THR A 334 -16.61 25.87 -45.35
C THR A 334 -17.35 25.55 -46.65
N ASP A 335 -18.06 26.52 -47.22
CA ASP A 335 -18.71 26.33 -48.52
C ASP A 335 -17.72 26.29 -49.68
N SER A 336 -18.10 25.64 -50.77
CA SER A 336 -17.21 25.39 -51.90
C SER A 336 -16.77 26.66 -52.61
N SER A 337 -15.56 26.64 -53.20
CA SER A 337 -15.14 27.70 -54.13
C SER A 337 -16.03 27.70 -55.38
N ASN A 338 -16.25 28.89 -55.96
CA ASN A 338 -17.01 29.04 -57.20
C ASN A 338 -16.12 29.04 -58.46
N GLY A 339 -14.79 28.89 -58.33
CA GLY A 339 -13.86 28.96 -59.46
C GLY A 339 -13.26 30.35 -59.72
N VAL A 340 -13.73 31.37 -59.01
CA VAL A 340 -13.26 32.76 -59.12
C VAL A 340 -12.80 33.26 -57.75
N THR A 341 -13.68 33.18 -56.75
CA THR A 341 -13.36 33.47 -55.36
C THR A 341 -12.92 32.16 -54.67
N PRO A 342 -11.75 32.14 -54.01
CA PRO A 342 -11.32 30.97 -53.28
C PRO A 342 -12.24 30.69 -52.09
N ALA A 343 -12.29 29.42 -51.70
CA ALA A 343 -12.73 29.03 -50.37
C ALA A 343 -11.49 28.68 -49.54
N SER A 344 -11.51 28.97 -48.25
CA SER A 344 -10.44 28.63 -47.32
C SER A 344 -10.95 28.57 -45.89
N LEU A 345 -10.34 27.70 -45.08
CA LEU A 345 -10.40 27.75 -43.63
C LEU A 345 -8.98 27.75 -43.05
N GLU A 346 -8.85 28.32 -41.86
CA GLU A 346 -7.60 28.37 -41.12
C GLU A 346 -7.87 28.12 -39.64
N VAL A 347 -7.38 26.99 -39.13
CA VAL A 347 -7.65 26.50 -37.78
C VAL A 347 -6.41 26.71 -36.91
N ASP A 348 -6.53 27.61 -35.94
CA ASP A 348 -5.50 27.95 -34.95
C ASP A 348 -5.56 27.04 -33.73
N TYR A 349 -6.73 26.49 -33.40
CA TYR A 349 -6.84 25.51 -32.32
C TYR A 349 -7.95 24.53 -32.57
N VAL A 350 -7.74 23.29 -32.14
CA VAL A 350 -8.77 22.28 -32.05
C VAL A 350 -8.50 21.36 -30.87
N GLY A 351 -9.51 21.18 -30.03
CA GLY A 351 -9.45 20.31 -28.86
C GLY A 351 -10.81 19.65 -28.60
N LEU A 352 -10.73 18.47 -27.99
CA LEU A 352 -11.87 17.66 -27.57
C LEU A 352 -11.76 17.38 -26.08
N HIS A 353 -12.71 17.89 -25.30
CA HIS A 353 -12.72 17.70 -23.85
C HIS A 353 -13.73 16.64 -23.46
N ILE A 354 -13.33 15.60 -22.75
CA ILE A 354 -14.13 14.41 -22.52
C ILE A 354 -14.41 14.27 -21.04
N GLY A 355 -15.68 14.09 -20.68
CA GLY A 355 -16.07 13.68 -19.32
C GLY A 355 -16.17 12.16 -19.24
N LEU A 356 -15.13 11.50 -18.70
CA LEU A 356 -15.13 10.06 -18.47
C LEU A 356 -15.57 9.74 -17.04
N SER A 357 -16.61 8.92 -16.88
CA SER A 357 -16.99 8.35 -15.59
C SER A 357 -15.94 7.34 -15.15
N VAL A 358 -15.29 7.58 -14.02
CA VAL A 358 -14.29 6.67 -13.46
C VAL A 358 -14.77 6.19 -12.09
N ASP A 359 -14.81 4.87 -11.92
CA ASP A 359 -15.00 4.23 -10.62
C ASP A 359 -13.63 3.92 -10.01
N ALA A 360 -13.22 4.72 -9.02
CA ALA A 360 -11.93 4.51 -8.37
C ALA A 360 -11.87 3.19 -7.59
N GLN A 361 -13.00 2.65 -7.10
CA GLN A 361 -13.00 1.35 -6.42
C GLN A 361 -12.70 0.22 -7.40
N ALA A 362 -13.26 0.29 -8.61
CA ALA A 362 -12.93 -0.65 -9.68
C ALA A 362 -11.44 -0.57 -10.09
N VAL A 363 -10.90 0.65 -10.21
CA VAL A 363 -9.46 0.86 -10.49
C VAL A 363 -8.57 0.29 -9.39
N LEU A 364 -8.90 0.55 -8.12
CA LEU A 364 -8.16 0.01 -6.98
C LEU A 364 -8.25 -1.52 -6.93
N ALA A 365 -9.43 -2.10 -7.17
CA ALA A 365 -9.60 -3.54 -7.22
C ALA A 365 -8.74 -4.19 -8.32
N LYS A 366 -8.71 -3.59 -9.53
CA LYS A 366 -7.82 -4.04 -10.63
C LYS A 366 -6.34 -3.86 -10.29
N SER A 367 -6.01 -2.85 -9.49
CA SER A 367 -4.66 -2.63 -8.97
C SER A 367 -4.26 -3.59 -7.84
N GLY A 368 -5.12 -4.54 -7.48
CA GLY A 368 -4.85 -5.56 -6.46
C GLY A 368 -5.18 -5.14 -5.03
N PHE A 369 -5.86 -4.00 -4.82
CA PHE A 369 -6.37 -3.65 -3.50
C PHE A 369 -7.55 -4.55 -3.13
N VAL A 370 -7.48 -5.13 -1.92
CA VAL A 370 -8.50 -6.05 -1.40
C VAL A 370 -9.79 -5.28 -1.09
N GLN A 371 -10.90 -5.75 -1.63
CA GLN A 371 -12.23 -5.24 -1.29
C GLN A 371 -12.71 -5.77 0.06
N ALA A 372 -13.57 -5.03 0.75
CA ALA A 372 -14.12 -5.45 2.03
C ALA A 372 -14.83 -6.83 1.94
N GLU A 373 -15.53 -7.10 0.84
CA GLU A 373 -16.17 -8.39 0.60
C GLU A 373 -15.16 -9.55 0.45
N GLN A 374 -14.05 -9.32 -0.25
CA GLN A 374 -12.97 -10.31 -0.37
C GLN A 374 -12.31 -10.59 0.98
N LEU A 375 -12.10 -9.54 1.78
CA LEU A 375 -11.58 -9.69 3.14
C LEU A 375 -12.56 -10.43 4.04
N ASN A 376 -13.85 -10.08 4.00
CA ASN A 376 -14.89 -10.78 4.77
C ASN A 376 -14.97 -12.24 4.36
N THR A 377 -14.96 -12.54 3.05
CA THR A 377 -14.92 -13.91 2.53
C THR A 377 -13.70 -14.66 3.08
N HIS A 378 -12.52 -14.04 3.09
CA HIS A 378 -11.32 -14.65 3.67
C HIS A 378 -11.41 -14.84 5.19
N MET A 379 -11.99 -13.89 5.92
CA MET A 379 -12.17 -13.95 7.38
C MET A 379 -13.22 -14.99 7.80
N GLU A 380 -14.26 -15.15 6.99
CA GLU A 380 -15.34 -16.13 7.20
C GLU A 380 -14.95 -17.53 6.71
N ASN A 381 -13.97 -17.62 5.82
CA ASN A 381 -13.42 -18.90 5.38
C ASN A 381 -12.80 -19.65 6.56
N GLN A 382 -13.42 -20.77 6.96
CA GLN A 382 -12.91 -21.69 7.98
C GLN A 382 -12.22 -22.91 7.39
N ASP A 383 -11.95 -22.92 6.08
CA ASP A 383 -11.06 -23.89 5.48
C ASP A 383 -9.60 -23.55 5.78
N ASN A 384 -8.73 -24.57 5.73
CA ASN A 384 -7.29 -24.44 5.92
C ASN A 384 -6.72 -23.29 5.05
N PRO A 385 -6.19 -22.20 5.66
CA PRO A 385 -5.45 -22.15 6.94
C PRO A 385 -6.26 -21.85 8.21
N HIS A 386 -7.53 -21.50 8.12
CA HIS A 386 -8.33 -21.17 9.30
C HIS A 386 -8.98 -22.44 9.86
N GLN A 387 -9.10 -22.52 11.19
CA GLN A 387 -9.77 -23.62 11.92
C GLN A 387 -9.45 -25.04 11.40
N VAL A 388 -8.17 -25.31 11.12
CA VAL A 388 -7.73 -26.57 10.51
C VAL A 388 -8.23 -27.79 11.28
N THR A 389 -9.04 -28.62 10.63
CA THR A 389 -9.62 -29.83 11.23
C THR A 389 -8.68 -31.03 11.06
N ALA A 390 -8.84 -32.05 11.91
CA ALA A 390 -8.10 -33.31 11.78
C ALA A 390 -8.32 -33.97 10.41
N GLU A 391 -9.50 -33.81 9.82
CA GLU A 391 -9.81 -34.31 8.48
C GLU A 391 -8.96 -33.59 7.40
N GLN A 392 -8.85 -32.26 7.47
CA GLN A 392 -8.09 -31.46 6.51
C GLN A 392 -6.59 -31.78 6.49
N VAL A 393 -6.03 -32.30 7.58
CA VAL A 393 -4.62 -32.74 7.66
C VAL A 393 -4.46 -34.26 7.56
N GLY A 394 -5.53 -34.99 7.23
CA GLY A 394 -5.50 -36.45 7.07
C GLY A 394 -5.38 -37.25 8.37
N LEU A 395 -5.58 -36.61 9.52
CA LEU A 395 -5.59 -37.23 10.86
C LEU A 395 -6.96 -37.79 11.25
N GLY A 396 -8.00 -37.65 10.43
CA GLY A 396 -9.33 -38.22 10.70
C GLY A 396 -9.35 -39.74 10.85
N ASN A 397 -8.37 -40.44 10.27
CA ASN A 397 -8.20 -41.90 10.40
C ASN A 397 -7.29 -42.31 11.57
N VAL A 398 -6.73 -41.34 12.29
CA VAL A 398 -5.80 -41.59 13.41
C VAL A 398 -6.58 -41.45 14.70
N GLU A 399 -6.79 -42.57 15.38
CA GLU A 399 -7.43 -42.59 16.70
C GLU A 399 -6.59 -41.81 17.71
N ASN A 400 -7.23 -40.95 18.51
CA ASN A 400 -6.55 -40.13 19.52
C ASN A 400 -6.32 -40.93 20.82
N TYR A 401 -5.53 -42.00 20.72
CA TYR A 401 -5.16 -42.83 21.87
C TYR A 401 -3.84 -42.37 22.48
N GLY A 402 -3.78 -42.41 23.81
CA GLY A 402 -2.52 -42.26 24.54
C GLY A 402 -1.66 -43.52 24.45
N PHE A 403 -0.40 -43.42 24.82
CA PHE A 403 0.47 -44.59 25.00
C PHE A 403 0.09 -45.38 26.25
N ALA A 404 0.26 -46.70 26.18
CA ALA A 404 0.13 -47.59 27.33
C ALA A 404 1.30 -47.37 28.31
N SER A 405 1.00 -47.37 29.60
CA SER A 405 2.02 -47.54 30.65
C SER A 405 2.57 -48.97 30.66
N ASP A 406 3.68 -49.19 31.37
CA ASP A 406 4.30 -50.53 31.48
C ASP A 406 3.33 -51.55 32.08
N SER A 407 2.49 -51.18 33.06
CA SER A 407 1.51 -52.08 33.67
C SER A 407 0.34 -52.39 32.72
N GLU A 408 -0.17 -51.38 32.00
CA GLU A 408 -1.22 -51.55 30.99
C GLU A 408 -0.74 -52.45 29.84
N ALA A 409 0.52 -52.28 29.43
CA ALA A 409 1.19 -53.11 28.43
C ALA A 409 1.30 -54.57 28.86
N VAL A 410 1.75 -54.82 30.10
CA VAL A 410 1.86 -56.17 30.68
C VAL A 410 0.49 -56.82 30.87
N ALA A 411 -0.55 -56.04 31.19
CA ALA A 411 -1.91 -56.56 31.28
C ALA A 411 -2.45 -56.97 29.90
N GLY A 412 -2.15 -56.21 28.85
CA GLY A 412 -2.50 -56.56 27.46
C GLY A 412 -4.01 -56.57 27.18
N THR A 413 -4.81 -55.87 27.97
CA THR A 413 -6.29 -55.89 27.88
C THR A 413 -6.90 -54.66 27.20
N LEU A 414 -6.14 -53.57 27.04
CA LEU A 414 -6.64 -52.31 26.48
C LEU A 414 -6.48 -52.28 24.96
N THR A 415 -7.57 -52.03 24.24
CA THR A 415 -7.58 -51.84 22.77
C THR A 415 -7.47 -50.36 22.36
N SER A 416 -7.53 -49.43 23.31
CA SER A 416 -7.59 -47.98 23.09
C SER A 416 -6.29 -47.27 23.51
N LYS A 417 -5.13 -47.93 23.31
CA LYS A 417 -3.80 -47.42 23.66
C LYS A 417 -2.79 -47.81 22.59
N TYR A 418 -1.85 -46.91 22.31
CA TYR A 418 -0.69 -47.24 21.47
C TYR A 418 0.43 -47.87 22.29
N MET A 419 1.24 -48.73 21.65
CA MET A 419 2.39 -49.40 22.25
C MET A 419 3.68 -48.86 21.63
N HIS A 420 4.64 -48.47 22.45
CA HIS A 420 6.01 -48.25 21.96
C HIS A 420 6.85 -49.53 22.13
N PRO A 421 7.97 -49.69 21.40
CA PRO A 421 8.79 -50.92 21.45
C PRO A 421 9.15 -51.40 22.86
N LYS A 422 9.39 -50.48 23.81
CA LYS A 422 9.60 -50.83 25.22
C LYS A 422 8.38 -51.51 25.87
N ASN A 423 7.15 -51.02 25.68
CA ASN A 423 5.96 -51.65 26.25
C ASN A 423 5.77 -53.06 25.70
N VAL A 424 6.07 -53.27 24.41
CA VAL A 424 6.03 -54.59 23.78
C VAL A 424 7.03 -55.53 24.46
N ALA A 425 8.25 -55.06 24.71
CA ALA A 425 9.25 -55.83 25.44
C ALA A 425 8.80 -56.18 26.87
N GLU A 426 8.18 -55.24 27.59
CA GLU A 426 7.65 -55.49 28.93
C GLU A 426 6.46 -56.48 28.90
N ALA A 427 5.54 -56.35 27.95
CA ALA A 427 4.46 -57.32 27.75
C ALA A 427 4.98 -58.73 27.49
N ILE A 428 6.01 -58.88 26.66
CA ILE A 428 6.67 -60.17 26.39
C ILE A 428 7.28 -60.74 27.66
N LYS A 429 8.01 -59.95 28.44
CA LYS A 429 8.61 -60.41 29.72
C LYS A 429 7.55 -60.83 30.74
N GLY A 430 6.42 -60.12 30.80
CA GLY A 430 5.35 -60.40 31.74
C GLY A 430 4.46 -61.59 31.37
N GLN A 431 4.32 -61.90 30.08
CA GLN A 431 3.36 -62.89 29.58
C GLN A 431 3.97 -64.14 28.92
N ALA A 432 5.26 -64.10 28.53
CA ALA A 432 5.91 -65.19 27.81
C ALA A 432 7.20 -65.67 28.50
N VAL A 433 7.55 -66.94 28.26
CA VAL A 433 8.86 -67.48 28.66
C VAL A 433 9.89 -67.03 27.62
N THR A 434 10.90 -66.29 28.06
CA THR A 434 11.98 -65.79 27.21
C THR A 434 13.16 -66.76 27.13
N GLN A 435 14.02 -66.61 26.11
CA GLN A 435 15.17 -67.50 25.87
C GLN A 435 16.38 -67.23 26.79
N THR A 436 16.34 -66.16 27.58
CA THR A 436 17.47 -65.67 28.38
C THR A 436 16.99 -65.10 29.70
N GLY A 437 17.81 -65.21 30.74
CA GLY A 437 17.50 -64.64 32.06
C GLY A 437 16.68 -65.58 32.93
N ASP A 438 16.83 -65.39 34.23
CA ASP A 438 16.19 -66.24 35.24
C ASP A 438 14.69 -65.94 35.30
N GLN A 439 13.87 -67.00 35.24
CA GLN A 439 12.42 -66.88 35.17
C GLN A 439 11.77 -67.96 36.05
N GLU A 440 10.76 -67.54 36.82
CA GLU A 440 9.85 -68.47 37.47
C GLU A 440 8.72 -68.84 36.51
N ILE A 441 8.55 -70.13 36.27
CA ILE A 441 7.62 -70.64 35.27
C ILE A 441 6.57 -71.50 35.97
N ALA A 442 5.38 -70.93 36.18
CA ALA A 442 4.26 -71.63 36.81
C ALA A 442 3.43 -72.47 35.82
N GLY A 443 2.60 -73.37 36.37
CA GLY A 443 1.68 -74.24 35.62
C GLY A 443 2.34 -75.49 35.03
N VAL A 444 1.50 -76.46 34.61
CA VAL A 444 1.98 -77.72 34.06
C VAL A 444 2.65 -77.49 32.70
N LYS A 445 3.92 -77.90 32.57
CA LYS A 445 4.68 -77.85 31.31
C LYS A 445 4.83 -79.25 30.74
N ASN A 446 3.99 -79.55 29.76
CA ASN A 446 3.98 -80.85 29.07
C ASN A 446 5.01 -80.85 27.93
N PHE A 447 6.26 -81.15 28.24
CA PHE A 447 7.28 -81.35 27.21
C PHE A 447 7.03 -82.67 26.47
N VAL A 448 6.82 -82.62 25.15
CA VAL A 448 6.57 -83.80 24.29
C VAL A 448 7.81 -84.71 24.21
N THR A 449 9.00 -84.14 24.43
CA THR A 449 10.28 -84.84 24.51
C THR A 449 11.00 -84.48 25.80
N MET A 450 11.79 -85.39 26.35
CA MET A 450 12.53 -85.16 27.60
C MET A 450 13.45 -83.93 27.48
N PRO A 451 13.33 -82.91 28.34
CA PRO A 451 14.19 -81.74 28.29
C PRO A 451 15.61 -82.09 28.75
N THR A 452 16.58 -81.36 28.19
CA THR A 452 17.99 -81.45 28.59
C THR A 452 18.39 -80.22 29.40
N VAL A 453 19.18 -80.41 30.45
CA VAL A 453 19.87 -79.30 31.12
C VAL A 453 21.34 -79.37 30.70
N ASN A 454 21.82 -78.35 29.98
CA ASN A 454 23.18 -78.31 29.43
C ASN A 454 23.54 -79.57 28.60
N GLY A 455 22.58 -80.12 27.85
CA GLY A 455 22.76 -81.31 27.02
C GLY A 455 22.63 -82.65 27.75
N VAL A 456 22.33 -82.68 29.05
CA VAL A 456 22.20 -83.92 29.84
C VAL A 456 20.72 -84.22 30.18
N PRO A 457 20.26 -85.48 30.02
CA PRO A 457 18.92 -85.91 30.47
C PRO A 457 18.76 -85.93 32.00
N LEU A 458 17.58 -85.60 32.51
CA LEU A 458 17.28 -85.47 33.94
C LEU A 458 16.91 -86.84 34.60
N GLU A 459 17.88 -87.65 35.06
CA GLU A 459 17.65 -89.07 35.50
C GLU A 459 17.62 -89.38 37.02
N SER A 460 17.72 -88.41 37.95
CA SER A 460 18.09 -88.67 39.36
C SER A 460 17.00 -89.17 40.35
N SER A 461 15.78 -89.54 39.95
CA SER A 461 14.64 -89.64 40.90
C SER A 461 13.99 -91.03 41.12
N ARG A 462 14.53 -92.15 40.61
CA ARG A 462 13.90 -93.49 40.73
C ARG A 462 14.56 -94.40 41.77
N MET A 463 13.76 -94.95 42.71
CA MET A 463 14.16 -95.90 43.77
C MET A 463 13.34 -97.22 43.72
N ALA A 464 13.98 -98.37 43.94
CA ALA A 464 13.34 -99.69 44.05
C ALA A 464 13.96 -100.52 45.18
N ILE A 465 13.13 -101.29 45.91
CA ILE A 465 13.54 -102.13 47.03
C ILE A 465 13.15 -103.59 46.74
N TYR A 466 14.08 -104.52 46.91
CA TYR A 466 13.85 -105.96 46.82
C TYR A 466 14.10 -106.60 48.17
N GLU A 467 13.17 -107.45 48.62
CA GLU A 467 13.25 -108.16 49.90
C GLU A 467 13.03 -109.66 49.71
N ALA A 468 13.87 -110.48 50.35
CA ALA A 468 13.72 -111.93 50.40
C ALA A 468 14.06 -112.47 51.80
N SER A 469 13.57 -113.67 52.11
CA SER A 469 13.84 -114.34 53.39
C SER A 469 13.77 -115.85 53.29
N GLY A 470 14.38 -116.54 54.26
CA GLY A 470 14.43 -117.99 54.29
C GLY A 470 15.73 -118.57 53.73
N VAL A 471 15.74 -119.90 53.57
CA VAL A 471 16.89 -120.70 53.12
C VAL A 471 16.62 -121.39 51.78
N GLY A 472 15.55 -120.99 51.08
CA GLY A 472 15.11 -121.66 49.84
C GLY A 472 16.16 -121.67 48.73
N GLU A 473 17.06 -120.68 48.74
CA GLU A 473 18.16 -120.55 47.78
C GLU A 473 19.48 -121.18 48.24
N VAL A 474 19.52 -121.69 49.48
CA VAL A 474 20.65 -122.46 50.01
C VAL A 474 20.52 -123.90 49.53
N GLU A 475 21.61 -124.54 49.09
CA GLU A 475 21.58 -125.95 48.71
C GLU A 475 21.06 -126.85 49.85
N ALA A 476 20.25 -127.86 49.51
CA ALA A 476 19.51 -128.68 50.48
C ALA A 476 20.37 -129.26 51.61
N LYS A 477 21.62 -129.69 51.31
CA LYS A 477 22.56 -130.22 52.31
C LYS A 477 23.00 -129.21 53.36
N TYR A 478 22.97 -127.90 53.05
CA TYR A 478 23.39 -126.82 53.95
C TYR A 478 22.23 -126.08 54.62
N GLN A 479 20.98 -126.24 54.15
CA GLN A 479 19.82 -125.55 54.71
C GLN A 479 19.67 -125.75 56.23
N ALA A 480 19.96 -126.96 56.72
CA ALA A 480 19.89 -127.29 58.14
C ALA A 480 20.97 -126.60 59.00
N ALA A 481 21.93 -125.89 58.40
CA ALA A 481 22.89 -125.05 59.10
C ALA A 481 22.28 -123.70 59.52
N PHE A 482 21.18 -123.28 58.90
CA PHE A 482 20.62 -121.93 59.04
C PHE A 482 19.26 -121.92 59.76
N ASN A 483 18.95 -120.83 60.44
CA ASN A 483 17.60 -120.58 60.94
C ASN A 483 16.80 -119.88 59.84
N LYS A 484 15.88 -120.62 59.21
CA LYS A 484 15.06 -120.11 58.10
C LYS A 484 14.32 -118.81 58.44
N ASP A 485 13.81 -118.67 59.66
CA ASP A 485 12.96 -117.53 60.03
C ASP A 485 13.79 -116.25 60.25
N ASN A 486 15.11 -116.39 60.41
CA ASN A 486 16.04 -115.30 60.69
C ASN A 486 17.01 -114.99 59.54
N MET A 487 16.82 -115.58 58.36
CA MET A 487 17.52 -115.20 57.12
C MET A 487 16.78 -114.07 56.42
N LYS A 488 17.44 -112.94 56.16
CA LYS A 488 16.87 -111.77 55.47
C LYS A 488 17.84 -111.17 54.46
N PHE A 489 17.32 -110.77 53.30
CA PHE A 489 18.07 -110.14 52.22
C PHE A 489 17.29 -108.90 51.75
N VAL A 490 17.92 -107.73 51.78
CA VAL A 490 17.35 -106.47 51.32
C VAL A 490 18.31 -105.81 50.34
N LEU A 491 17.82 -105.47 49.15
CA LEU A 491 18.54 -104.70 48.15
C LEU A 491 17.81 -103.39 47.87
N ILE A 492 18.52 -102.27 47.91
CA ILE A 492 17.98 -100.95 47.60
C ILE A 492 18.70 -100.41 46.36
N ARG A 493 17.94 -100.04 45.33
CA ARG A 493 18.48 -99.43 44.11
C ARG A 493 18.02 -97.99 44.00
N VAL A 494 18.96 -97.07 43.76
CA VAL A 494 18.70 -95.66 43.42
C VAL A 494 19.51 -95.33 42.15
N GLY A 495 18.82 -95.01 41.06
CA GLY A 495 19.47 -94.87 39.74
C GLY A 495 20.21 -96.15 39.32
N ASN A 496 21.53 -96.08 39.15
CA ASN A 496 22.39 -97.22 38.80
C ASN A 496 23.18 -97.81 39.99
N ARG A 497 22.96 -97.34 41.21
CA ARG A 497 23.61 -97.85 42.43
C ARG A 497 22.68 -98.80 43.18
N VAL A 498 23.23 -99.89 43.67
CA VAL A 498 22.58 -100.92 44.50
C VAL A 498 23.33 -101.03 45.82
N ASP A 499 22.61 -100.99 46.93
CA ASP A 499 23.11 -101.26 48.27
C ASP A 499 22.43 -102.52 48.82
N ALA A 500 23.22 -103.43 49.41
CA ALA A 500 22.74 -104.69 49.96
C ALA A 500 22.91 -104.74 51.48
N PHE A 501 21.85 -105.20 52.15
CA PHE A 501 21.80 -105.41 53.58
C PHE A 501 21.26 -106.82 53.84
N VAL A 502 22.11 -107.69 54.38
CA VAL A 502 21.80 -109.11 54.55
C VAL A 502 21.99 -109.50 56.01
N ARG A 503 21.08 -110.32 56.53
CA ARG A 503 21.20 -110.99 57.82
C ARG A 503 21.18 -112.50 57.58
N CYS A 504 22.31 -113.14 57.87
CA CYS A 504 22.46 -114.58 57.85
C CYS A 504 22.43 -115.11 59.29
N ASN A 505 21.45 -115.94 59.65
CA ASN A 505 21.44 -116.63 60.95
C ASN A 505 21.91 -118.07 60.81
N LEU A 506 23.12 -118.34 61.31
CA LEU A 506 23.71 -119.67 61.33
C LEU A 506 23.32 -120.36 62.64
N SER A 507 22.52 -121.41 62.58
CA SER A 507 22.12 -122.21 63.75
C SER A 507 23.18 -123.22 64.15
N ASP A 508 23.86 -123.82 63.18
CA ASP A 508 24.89 -124.84 63.41
C ASP A 508 26.03 -124.70 62.39
N PRO A 509 27.16 -124.07 62.77
CA PRO A 509 28.28 -123.85 61.86
C PRO A 509 28.96 -125.14 61.41
N THR A 510 28.85 -126.24 62.16
CA THR A 510 29.50 -127.51 61.80
C THR A 510 28.95 -128.09 60.51
N LYS A 511 27.68 -127.80 60.21
CA LYS A 511 26.99 -128.25 59.00
C LYS A 511 27.41 -127.54 57.71
N LEU A 512 28.23 -126.49 57.80
CA LEU A 512 28.82 -125.86 56.61
C LEU A 512 30.02 -126.67 56.06
N ASN A 513 30.58 -127.62 56.83
CA ASN A 513 31.73 -128.45 56.44
C ASN A 513 32.92 -127.62 55.91
N ASN A 514 33.21 -126.47 56.53
CA ASN A 514 34.25 -125.52 56.12
C ASN A 514 34.05 -124.90 54.70
N ASN A 515 32.83 -124.88 54.16
CA ASN A 515 32.53 -124.26 52.86
C ASN A 515 31.96 -122.84 53.02
N LEU A 516 32.24 -122.00 52.02
CA LEU A 516 31.48 -120.78 51.77
C LEU A 516 30.27 -121.15 50.90
N VAL A 517 29.06 -120.93 51.42
CA VAL A 517 27.82 -121.42 50.82
C VAL A 517 27.06 -120.26 50.19
N LYS A 518 26.55 -120.45 48.97
CA LYS A 518 25.62 -119.50 48.35
C LYS A 518 24.33 -119.46 49.18
N VAL A 519 24.00 -118.29 49.70
CA VAL A 519 22.81 -118.09 50.53
C VAL A 519 21.70 -117.32 49.83
N PHE A 520 22.02 -116.62 48.73
CA PHE A 520 21.06 -115.81 47.98
C PHE A 520 21.55 -115.53 46.56
N THR A 521 20.63 -115.43 45.61
CA THR A 521 20.83 -115.05 44.21
C THR A 521 20.30 -113.64 44.03
N VAL A 522 21.15 -112.73 43.54
CA VAL A 522 20.76 -111.35 43.31
C VAL A 522 19.89 -111.29 42.05
N PRO A 523 18.64 -110.78 42.13
CA PRO A 523 17.72 -110.75 40.99
C PRO A 523 18.14 -109.76 39.90
N THR A 524 17.73 -110.02 38.67
CA THR A 524 17.84 -109.06 37.55
C THR A 524 17.18 -107.74 37.92
N GLY A 525 17.86 -106.63 37.61
CA GLY A 525 17.51 -105.30 38.10
C GLY A 525 18.40 -104.85 39.26
N TYR A 526 19.16 -105.77 39.86
CA TYR A 526 20.07 -105.48 40.97
C TYR A 526 21.45 -106.10 40.79
N THR A 527 21.73 -106.77 39.67
CA THR A 527 22.98 -107.53 39.53
C THR A 527 24.19 -106.61 39.38
N LEU A 528 25.37 -107.12 39.77
CA LEU A 528 26.63 -106.40 39.66
C LEU A 528 26.96 -106.07 38.19
N SER A 529 27.30 -104.80 37.94
CA SER A 529 27.67 -104.28 36.62
C SER A 529 28.85 -105.05 36.02
N THR A 530 28.66 -105.49 34.78
CA THR A 530 29.69 -106.17 33.97
C THR A 530 30.92 -105.31 33.68
N LYS A 531 30.84 -103.99 33.92
CA LYS A 531 31.96 -103.06 33.74
C LYS A 531 32.93 -103.08 34.93
N ILE A 532 32.44 -103.34 36.14
CA ILE A 532 33.26 -103.46 37.35
C ILE A 532 33.95 -104.83 37.41
N THR A 533 33.30 -105.85 36.84
CA THR A 533 33.73 -107.24 36.98
C THR A 533 35.00 -107.61 36.21
N LYS A 534 35.46 -106.78 35.25
CA LYS A 534 36.65 -107.06 34.43
C LYS A 534 37.99 -107.15 35.20
N GLY A 535 38.04 -106.81 36.50
CA GLY A 535 39.31 -106.75 37.26
C GLY A 535 39.34 -107.33 38.67
N ILE A 536 38.20 -107.73 39.26
CA ILE A 536 38.14 -108.13 40.68
C ILE A 536 37.53 -109.52 40.94
N TRP A 537 36.84 -110.12 39.96
CA TRP A 537 36.14 -111.43 40.00
C TRP A 537 35.00 -111.54 41.04
N ASN A 538 35.25 -111.20 42.30
CA ASN A 538 34.28 -111.19 43.41
C ASN A 538 34.28 -109.83 44.11
N LEU A 539 33.12 -109.42 44.62
CA LEU A 539 33.01 -108.24 45.47
C LEU A 539 32.92 -108.69 46.92
N ALA A 540 33.92 -108.35 47.73
CA ALA A 540 33.89 -108.63 49.17
C ALA A 540 32.75 -107.82 49.83
N LEU A 541 31.96 -108.50 50.67
CA LEU A 541 30.96 -107.86 51.52
C LEU A 541 31.51 -107.78 52.93
N THR A 542 31.25 -106.66 53.61
CA THR A 542 31.58 -106.55 55.02
C THR A 542 30.73 -107.53 55.80
N ALA A 543 31.35 -108.46 56.53
CA ALA A 543 30.67 -109.44 57.37
C ALA A 543 30.94 -109.14 58.84
N MET A 544 29.89 -109.03 59.67
CA MET A 544 30.05 -108.74 61.09
C MET A 544 29.01 -109.46 61.95
N GLN A 545 29.46 -110.07 63.04
CA GLN A 545 28.58 -110.59 64.10
C GLN A 545 28.57 -109.62 65.29
N TYR A 546 27.39 -109.40 65.89
CA TYR A 546 27.24 -108.59 67.10
C TYR A 546 27.69 -109.35 68.38
N THR A 547 28.93 -109.83 68.39
CA THR A 547 29.57 -110.52 69.53
C THR A 547 31.09 -110.30 69.53
N PHE A 548 31.73 -110.24 70.71
CA PHE A 548 33.18 -110.21 70.86
C PHE A 548 33.69 -111.43 71.68
N PRO A 549 34.81 -112.08 71.30
CA PRO A 549 35.58 -111.87 70.08
C PRO A 549 34.78 -112.20 68.82
N GLN A 550 35.10 -111.53 67.70
CA GLN A 550 34.42 -111.77 66.42
C GLN A 550 34.75 -113.17 65.88
N PRO A 551 33.79 -113.85 65.24
CA PRO A 551 34.05 -115.12 64.58
C PRO A 551 34.85 -114.93 63.30
N ASN A 552 35.43 -116.02 62.80
CA ASN A 552 35.86 -116.06 61.41
C ASN A 552 34.59 -116.13 60.56
N CYS A 553 34.27 -115.05 59.88
CA CYS A 553 33.13 -114.95 58.98
C CYS A 553 33.55 -114.27 57.67
N ALA A 554 32.91 -114.69 56.59
CA ALA A 554 33.16 -114.15 55.25
C ALA A 554 31.84 -113.99 54.52
N GLY A 555 31.74 -112.89 53.76
CA GLY A 555 30.66 -112.62 52.84
C GLY A 555 31.24 -112.06 51.55
N LEU A 556 30.73 -112.51 50.41
CA LEU A 556 31.10 -111.95 49.12
C LEU A 556 29.94 -112.10 48.14
N TYR A 557 29.84 -111.19 47.18
CA TYR A 557 29.07 -111.40 45.96
C TYR A 557 29.99 -112.13 44.97
N GLU A 558 29.60 -113.34 44.56
CA GLU A 558 30.26 -114.09 43.50
C GLU A 558 29.61 -113.85 42.13
N MET A 559 30.43 -113.43 41.18
CA MET A 559 29.97 -113.03 39.85
C MET A 559 29.34 -114.19 39.06
N GLY A 560 30.02 -115.34 39.00
CA GLY A 560 29.61 -116.48 38.15
C GLY A 560 28.31 -117.13 38.61
N ASN A 561 28.04 -117.08 39.92
CA ASN A 561 26.83 -117.64 40.53
C ASN A 561 25.75 -116.57 40.79
N GLN A 562 26.00 -115.33 40.39
CA GLN A 562 25.15 -114.15 40.58
C GLN A 562 24.55 -114.07 41.99
N GLY A 563 25.36 -114.35 43.01
CA GLY A 563 24.84 -114.62 44.34
C GLY A 563 25.74 -114.20 45.47
N ILE A 564 25.12 -114.00 46.63
CA ILE A 564 25.80 -113.73 47.89
C ILE A 564 26.18 -115.07 48.51
N LEU A 565 27.48 -115.23 48.76
CA LEU A 565 28.06 -116.35 49.46
C LEU A 565 28.39 -115.95 50.89
N PHE A 566 28.24 -116.92 51.80
CA PHE A 566 28.39 -116.72 53.22
C PHE A 566 29.00 -117.95 53.91
N GLY A 567 29.83 -117.71 54.92
CA GLY A 567 30.29 -118.73 55.85
C GLY A 567 30.74 -118.11 57.17
N ALA A 568 30.58 -118.86 58.26
CA ALA A 568 31.08 -118.47 59.58
C ALA A 568 31.38 -119.70 60.45
N ASN A 569 32.33 -119.58 61.38
CA ASN A 569 32.66 -120.64 62.33
C ASN A 569 31.86 -120.59 63.65
N ARG A 570 30.90 -119.67 63.77
CA ARG A 570 30.12 -119.45 65.00
C ARG A 570 28.63 -119.29 64.69
N ALA A 571 27.80 -119.89 65.54
CA ALA A 571 26.34 -119.75 65.47
C ALA A 571 25.89 -118.31 65.83
N GLY A 572 24.74 -117.88 65.31
CA GLY A 572 24.09 -116.60 65.60
C GLY A 572 23.82 -115.77 64.34
N ASN A 573 23.48 -114.50 64.54
CA ASN A 573 23.22 -113.54 63.46
C ASN A 573 24.52 -112.90 62.95
N ILE A 574 24.81 -113.02 61.67
CA ILE A 574 25.89 -112.31 60.99
C ILE A 574 25.26 -111.38 59.94
N TYR A 575 25.73 -110.14 59.89
CA TYR A 575 25.25 -109.12 58.96
C TYR A 575 26.25 -108.92 57.84
N LEU A 576 25.77 -108.96 56.60
CA LEU A 576 26.56 -108.63 55.41
C LEU A 576 26.08 -107.31 54.80
N GLN A 577 27.02 -106.45 54.42
CA GLN A 577 26.73 -105.21 53.71
C GLN A 577 27.70 -104.99 52.56
N GLY A 578 27.20 -104.45 51.45
CA GLY A 578 28.02 -103.95 50.36
C GLY A 578 27.23 -103.11 49.37
N SER A 579 27.95 -102.41 48.50
CA SER A 579 27.38 -101.51 47.50
C SER A 579 28.03 -101.75 46.16
N TRP A 580 27.25 -101.65 45.08
CA TRP A 580 27.76 -101.78 43.73
C TRP A 580 26.93 -101.02 42.70
N TYR A 581 27.45 -100.90 41.48
CA TYR A 581 26.68 -100.41 40.34
C TYR A 581 26.05 -101.56 39.58
N THR A 582 24.89 -101.33 38.98
CA THR A 582 24.19 -102.27 38.11
C THR A 582 24.03 -101.68 36.71
N ASP A 583 24.23 -102.51 35.68
CA ASP A 583 23.89 -102.18 34.29
C ASP A 583 22.46 -102.65 33.93
N ASP A 584 21.74 -103.28 34.86
CA ASP A 584 20.42 -103.84 34.58
C ASP A 584 19.40 -102.72 34.34
N PRO A 585 18.37 -102.96 33.49
CA PRO A 585 17.18 -102.12 33.45
C PRO A 585 16.57 -101.95 34.84
N PHE A 586 15.92 -100.81 35.09
CA PHE A 586 15.29 -100.57 36.39
C PHE A 586 14.19 -101.62 36.64
N PRO A 587 14.11 -102.25 37.83
CA PRO A 587 13.14 -103.30 38.10
C PRO A 587 11.71 -102.81 37.87
N THR A 588 10.94 -103.53 37.07
CA THR A 588 9.49 -103.37 37.00
C THR A 588 8.89 -104.08 38.21
N LYS A 589 8.05 -103.38 38.99
CA LYS A 589 7.36 -103.93 40.18
C LYS A 589 6.71 -105.28 39.91
#